data_AF-A0A9D6UZ86-F1
#
_entry.id   AF-A0A9D6UZ86-F1
#
_cell.length_a   1.000
_cell.length_b   1.000
_cell.length_c   1.000
_cell.angle_alpha   90.00
_cell.angle_beta   90.00
_cell.angle_gamma   90.00
#
_symmetry.space_group_name_H-M   'P 1'
#
loop_
_entity.id
_entity.type
_entity.pdbx_description
1 polymer ?
#
loop_
_entity_poly.entity_id
_entity_poly.type
_entity_poly.pdbx_seq_one_letter_code
_entity_poly.pdbx_strand_id
1 'polypeptide(L)'
;MNSIRTLAPEDFPPLLREMPSPPKKLYMIGSFPSAENMLLTVVGSRRHSDYGKEAVESLLSGLSGLPVVIVSGLAFGIDSIAHRTALRYGLKTVAVPGSGLSEESIYPAANRELAKEIVRAGGCLVSPFEEGVKAAPWTFPARNRIMAGISHATLVVEADIKSGTLITSKYATEFNRNVFTVPGSIFSSQSAGPHMLIRLGATPLTCAADLAEALGFKPGAERSETDYSDLSADEIKVIEVLSSPLSRDDLLDRLDMETSKISSLISLLEIKGLIEERLGEFRRI
;
A
#
# COMPACT_ATOMS: atom_id res chain seq x y z
N MET A 1 -1.81 26.25 10.57
CA MET A 1 -1.39 26.35 9.15
C MET A 1 0.05 25.88 9.08
N ASN A 2 0.32 24.75 8.44
CA ASN A 2 1.71 24.31 8.25
C ASN A 2 2.29 25.09 7.09
N SER A 3 3.30 25.91 7.35
CA SER A 3 4.03 26.66 6.32
C SER A 3 4.87 25.72 5.46
N ILE A 4 5.05 26.08 4.19
CA ILE A 4 5.96 25.37 3.29
C ILE A 4 7.39 25.64 3.72
N ARG A 5 8.15 24.58 3.98
CA ARG A 5 9.57 24.64 4.35
C ARG A 5 10.41 24.23 3.15
N THR A 6 11.54 24.90 2.98
CA THR A 6 12.57 24.46 2.03
C THR A 6 13.53 23.55 2.76
N LEU A 7 13.76 22.36 2.22
CA LEU A 7 14.80 21.44 2.68
C LEU A 7 16.05 21.65 1.83
N ALA A 8 17.18 21.84 2.52
CA ALA A 8 18.49 21.87 1.90
C ALA A 8 19.04 20.43 1.76
N PRO A 9 20.02 20.18 0.86
CA PRO A 9 20.56 18.84 0.63
C PRO A 9 21.06 18.09 1.88
N GLU A 10 21.56 18.81 2.86
CA GLU A 10 22.00 18.31 4.17
C GLU A 10 20.86 17.70 4.99
N ASP A 11 19.64 18.20 4.83
CA ASP A 11 18.42 17.75 5.52
C ASP A 11 17.71 16.62 4.77
N PHE A 12 18.24 16.19 3.62
CA PHE A 12 17.61 15.15 2.84
C PHE A 12 17.72 13.78 3.51
N PRO A 13 16.71 12.92 3.28
CA PRO A 13 16.79 11.52 3.67
C PRO A 13 18.05 10.88 3.07
N PRO A 14 18.78 10.02 3.82
CA PRO A 14 20.00 9.38 3.32
C PRO A 14 19.83 8.74 1.94
N LEU A 15 18.74 7.98 1.73
CA LEU A 15 18.45 7.33 0.45
C LEU A 15 18.33 8.29 -0.73
N LEU A 16 17.81 9.50 -0.49
CA LEU A 16 17.68 10.50 -1.55
C LEU A 16 19.04 11.05 -1.97
N ARG A 17 20.02 11.10 -1.06
CA ARG A 17 21.38 11.57 -1.35
C ARG A 17 22.19 10.54 -2.13
N GLU A 18 21.86 9.26 -2.01
CA GLU A 18 22.54 8.16 -2.71
C GLU A 18 22.19 8.07 -4.19
N MET A 19 21.12 8.75 -4.62
CA MET A 19 20.69 8.64 -6.01
C MET A 19 21.69 9.32 -6.97
N PRO A 20 21.80 8.91 -8.25
CA PRO A 20 22.80 9.44 -9.20
C PRO A 20 22.74 10.96 -9.46
N SER A 21 21.65 11.64 -9.11
CA SER A 21 21.48 13.09 -9.28
C SER A 21 20.48 13.65 -8.28
N PRO A 22 20.84 13.82 -7.00
CA PRO A 22 19.91 14.31 -5.97
C PRO A 22 19.38 15.70 -6.35
N PRO A 23 18.13 16.04 -5.99
CA PRO A 23 17.60 17.39 -6.23
C PRO A 23 18.46 18.44 -5.52
N LYS A 24 18.40 19.70 -5.95
CA LYS A 24 19.13 20.78 -5.24
C LYS A 24 18.34 21.36 -4.06
N LYS A 25 17.00 21.26 -4.14
CA LYS A 25 16.04 21.76 -3.15
C LYS A 25 14.81 20.86 -3.18
N LEU A 26 14.19 20.72 -2.02
CA LEU A 26 12.84 20.17 -1.90
C LEU A 26 11.99 21.12 -1.07
N TYR A 27 10.69 21.12 -1.33
CA TYR A 27 9.68 21.82 -0.57
C TYR A 27 8.87 20.81 0.23
N MET A 28 8.47 21.17 1.45
CA MET A 28 7.79 20.26 2.35
C MET A 28 6.69 20.95 3.17
N ILE A 29 5.60 20.22 3.42
CA ILE A 29 4.59 20.53 4.43
C ILE A 29 4.43 19.31 5.34
N GLY A 30 4.38 19.50 6.66
CA GLY A 30 4.30 18.38 7.63
C GLY A 30 5.68 17.87 8.03
N SER A 31 5.74 16.68 8.63
CA SER A 31 6.98 16.13 9.22
C SER A 31 7.47 14.93 8.42
N PHE A 32 8.74 14.97 7.98
CA PHE A 32 9.33 13.82 7.32
C PHE A 32 9.49 12.65 8.32
N PRO A 33 9.33 11.39 7.87
CA PRO A 33 9.58 10.23 8.73
C PRO A 33 11.00 10.19 9.31
N SER A 34 11.15 9.55 10.47
CA SER A 34 12.48 9.24 11.02
C SER A 34 13.21 8.23 10.14
N ALA A 35 14.55 8.23 10.20
CA ALA A 35 15.42 7.35 9.42
C ALA A 35 15.23 5.85 9.72
N GLU A 36 14.61 5.51 10.85
CA GLU A 36 14.26 4.13 11.23
C GLU A 36 13.05 3.58 10.47
N ASN A 37 12.25 4.45 9.82
CA ASN A 37 11.08 3.98 9.09
C ASN A 37 11.46 3.43 7.72
N MET A 38 10.84 2.30 7.38
CA MET A 38 10.87 1.76 6.02
C MET A 38 9.90 2.52 5.13
N LEU A 39 10.42 3.29 4.19
CA LEU A 39 9.62 3.97 3.17
C LEU A 39 9.33 3.02 1.98
N LEU A 40 8.04 2.75 1.75
CA LEU A 40 7.54 1.96 0.62
C LEU A 40 6.79 2.85 -0.35
N THR A 41 7.30 3.00 -1.57
CA THR A 41 6.56 3.65 -2.65
C THR A 41 5.49 2.72 -3.20
N VAL A 42 4.23 3.13 -3.23
CA VAL A 42 3.13 2.37 -3.83
C VAL A 42 2.60 3.15 -5.03
N VAL A 43 2.64 2.54 -6.22
CA VAL A 43 2.19 3.18 -7.46
C VAL A 43 1.37 2.21 -8.30
N GLY A 44 0.49 2.77 -9.13
CA GLY A 44 -0.30 1.95 -10.03
C GLY A 44 -1.10 2.77 -11.04
N SER A 45 -2.13 2.15 -11.60
CA SER A 45 -2.99 2.73 -12.61
C SER A 45 -3.83 3.88 -12.03
N ARG A 46 -3.99 4.95 -12.81
CA ARG A 46 -4.96 6.03 -12.50
C ARG A 46 -6.41 5.56 -12.69
N ARG A 47 -6.63 4.57 -13.57
CA ARG A 47 -7.90 3.88 -13.78
C ARG A 47 -7.77 2.45 -13.25
N HIS A 48 -7.69 2.34 -11.94
CA HIS A 48 -7.57 1.07 -11.22
C HIS A 48 -8.80 0.17 -11.43
N SER A 49 -8.59 -1.14 -11.28
CA SER A 49 -9.68 -2.12 -11.13
C SER A 49 -10.07 -2.32 -9.66
N ASP A 50 -11.20 -2.99 -9.41
CA ASP A 50 -11.57 -3.42 -8.05
C ASP A 50 -10.51 -4.36 -7.46
N TYR A 51 -9.96 -5.26 -8.29
CA TYR A 51 -8.83 -6.11 -7.90
C TYR A 51 -7.63 -5.28 -7.43
N GLY A 52 -7.24 -4.25 -8.18
CA GLY A 52 -6.11 -3.39 -7.81
C GLY A 52 -6.36 -2.64 -6.49
N LYS A 53 -7.59 -2.20 -6.25
CA LYS A 53 -7.98 -1.59 -4.97
C LYS A 53 -7.88 -2.59 -3.82
N GLU A 54 -8.48 -3.77 -3.97
CA GLU A 54 -8.48 -4.81 -2.95
C GLU A 54 -7.07 -5.30 -2.63
N ALA A 55 -6.22 -5.43 -3.65
CA ALA A 55 -4.81 -5.79 -3.46
C ALA A 55 -4.07 -4.74 -2.61
N VAL A 56 -4.27 -3.44 -2.86
CA VAL A 56 -3.66 -2.39 -2.01
C VAL A 56 -4.20 -2.46 -0.59
N GLU A 57 -5.52 -2.57 -0.42
CA GLU A 57 -6.15 -2.65 0.90
C GLU A 57 -5.65 -3.85 1.69
N SER A 58 -5.56 -5.02 1.07
CA SER A 58 -5.08 -6.27 1.68
C SER A 58 -3.60 -6.23 2.02
N LEU A 59 -2.74 -5.75 1.11
CA LEU A 59 -1.29 -5.72 1.34
C LEU A 59 -0.90 -4.73 2.42
N LEU A 60 -1.49 -3.52 2.41
CA LEU A 60 -1.12 -2.47 3.35
C LEU A 60 -1.74 -2.64 4.73
N SER A 61 -2.86 -3.36 4.87
CA SER A 61 -3.45 -3.60 6.19
C SER A 61 -2.51 -4.36 7.12
N GLY A 62 -1.80 -5.38 6.61
CA GLY A 62 -0.85 -6.16 7.40
C GLY A 62 0.48 -5.45 7.69
N LEU A 63 0.62 -4.18 7.30
CA LEU A 63 1.74 -3.34 7.73
C LEU A 63 1.40 -2.50 8.97
N SER A 64 0.13 -2.50 9.42
CA SER A 64 -0.31 -1.77 10.61
C SER A 64 0.57 -2.11 11.82
N GLY A 65 0.97 -1.09 12.58
CA GLY A 65 1.87 -1.24 13.73
C GLY A 65 3.35 -1.39 13.40
N LEU A 66 3.73 -1.67 12.15
CA LEU A 66 5.13 -1.70 11.72
C LEU A 66 5.63 -0.27 11.45
N PRO A 67 6.94 0.01 11.58
CA PRO A 67 7.54 1.30 11.25
C PRO A 67 7.67 1.48 9.72
N VAL A 68 6.55 1.34 9.02
CA VAL A 68 6.45 1.51 7.56
C VAL A 68 5.71 2.79 7.22
N VAL A 69 6.23 3.52 6.26
CA VAL A 69 5.62 4.76 5.74
C VAL A 69 5.32 4.57 4.27
N ILE A 70 4.07 4.84 3.89
CA ILE A 70 3.64 4.74 2.51
C ILE A 70 3.98 6.02 1.74
N VAL A 71 4.73 5.89 0.67
CA VAL A 71 5.05 6.98 -0.25
C VAL A 71 4.22 6.84 -1.51
N SER A 72 3.55 7.89 -1.97
CA SER A 72 2.87 7.86 -3.26
C SER A 72 2.67 9.25 -3.86
N GLY A 73 2.15 9.32 -5.07
CA GLY A 73 2.14 10.52 -5.89
C GLY A 73 0.93 11.43 -5.73
N LEU A 74 0.00 11.13 -4.81
CA LEU A 74 -1.27 11.85 -4.70
C LEU A 74 -2.09 11.88 -6.01
N ALA A 75 -1.78 11.05 -7.02
CA ALA A 75 -2.56 10.97 -8.25
C ALA A 75 -3.90 10.25 -8.01
N PHE A 76 -4.79 10.27 -9.00
CA PHE A 76 -5.97 9.41 -8.98
C PHE A 76 -5.61 7.92 -8.99
N GLY A 77 -6.56 7.08 -8.60
CA GLY A 77 -6.42 5.62 -8.64
C GLY A 77 -5.55 5.09 -7.51
N ILE A 78 -4.63 4.19 -7.84
CA ILE A 78 -3.81 3.47 -6.85
C ILE A 78 -3.07 4.41 -5.89
N ASP A 79 -2.56 5.55 -6.35
CA ASP A 79 -1.87 6.52 -5.48
C ASP A 79 -2.80 7.05 -4.36
N SER A 80 -4.01 7.51 -4.72
CA SER A 80 -5.02 7.92 -3.73
C SER A 80 -5.43 6.79 -2.80
N ILE A 81 -5.59 5.58 -3.34
CA ILE A 81 -6.00 4.41 -2.56
C ILE A 81 -4.91 4.08 -1.54
N ALA A 82 -3.64 4.03 -1.95
CA ALA A 82 -2.51 3.76 -1.06
C ALA A 82 -2.46 4.76 0.12
N HIS A 83 -2.62 6.06 -0.16
CA HIS A 83 -2.69 7.06 0.91
C HIS A 83 -3.89 6.87 1.84
N ARG A 84 -5.08 6.63 1.30
CA ARG A 84 -6.30 6.44 2.12
C ARG A 84 -6.23 5.17 2.95
N THR A 85 -5.72 4.09 2.39
CA THR A 85 -5.49 2.82 3.08
C THR A 85 -4.47 2.99 4.19
N ALA A 86 -3.35 3.68 3.92
CA ALA A 86 -2.35 4.00 4.94
C ALA A 86 -2.99 4.74 6.12
N LEU A 87 -3.74 5.81 5.86
CA LEU A 87 -4.45 6.57 6.89
C LEU A 87 -5.47 5.72 7.66
N ARG A 88 -6.21 4.84 6.97
CA ARG A 88 -7.21 3.95 7.59
C ARG A 88 -6.57 2.99 8.60
N TYR A 89 -5.38 2.47 8.29
CA TYR A 89 -4.66 1.52 9.14
C TYR A 89 -3.59 2.19 10.02
N GLY A 90 -3.69 3.51 10.24
CA GLY A 90 -2.78 4.24 11.15
C GLY A 90 -1.34 4.35 10.67
N LEU A 91 -1.05 4.00 9.41
CA LEU A 91 0.27 4.19 8.80
C LEU A 91 0.47 5.66 8.46
N LYS A 92 1.70 6.14 8.66
CA LYS A 92 2.12 7.44 8.14
C LYS A 92 2.26 7.36 6.63
N THR A 93 2.08 8.51 5.97
CA THR A 93 2.24 8.58 4.52
C THR A 93 2.88 9.87 4.04
N VAL A 94 3.65 9.78 2.96
CA VAL A 94 4.31 10.88 2.28
C VAL A 94 3.75 11.02 0.88
N ALA A 95 3.11 12.14 0.59
CA ALA A 95 2.62 12.45 -0.74
C ALA A 95 3.63 13.32 -1.51
N VAL A 96 3.95 12.92 -2.74
CA VAL A 96 4.83 13.67 -3.62
C VAL A 96 4.03 14.12 -4.84
N PRO A 97 3.31 15.25 -4.84
CA PRO A 97 2.47 15.66 -5.97
C PRO A 97 3.29 16.05 -7.20
N GLY A 98 2.68 15.96 -8.39
CA GLY A 98 3.25 16.44 -9.65
C GLY A 98 3.18 17.97 -9.80
N SER A 99 3.18 18.72 -8.70
CA SER A 99 3.04 20.17 -8.67
C SER A 99 3.72 20.74 -7.43
N GLY A 100 3.77 22.06 -7.32
CA GLY A 100 4.12 22.75 -6.08
C GLY A 100 3.13 22.46 -4.95
N LEU A 101 3.48 22.90 -3.73
CA LEU A 101 2.70 22.59 -2.52
C LEU A 101 1.69 23.67 -2.12
N SER A 102 1.51 24.73 -2.90
CA SER A 102 0.44 25.70 -2.62
C SER A 102 -0.94 25.04 -2.75
N GLU A 103 -1.92 25.56 -2.01
CA GLU A 103 -3.29 25.05 -2.09
C GLU A 103 -3.85 25.14 -3.52
N GLU A 104 -3.45 26.16 -4.27
CA GLU A 104 -3.86 26.36 -5.66
C GLU A 104 -3.17 25.39 -6.62
N SER A 105 -1.89 25.05 -6.37
CA SER A 105 -1.09 24.21 -7.26
C SER A 105 -1.29 22.71 -7.06
N ILE A 106 -1.70 22.26 -5.86
CA ILE A 106 -1.91 20.82 -5.58
C ILE A 106 -2.80 20.20 -6.66
N TYR A 107 -2.27 19.16 -7.29
CA TYR A 107 -2.91 18.45 -8.39
C TYR A 107 -2.93 16.93 -8.12
N PRO A 108 -4.07 16.25 -8.39
CA PRO A 108 -5.34 16.82 -8.84
C PRO A 108 -6.06 17.58 -7.72
N ALA A 109 -6.84 18.60 -8.09
CA ALA A 109 -7.56 19.43 -7.12
C ALA A 109 -8.52 18.62 -6.22
N ALA A 110 -9.06 17.52 -6.74
CA ALA A 110 -9.93 16.60 -6.01
C ALA A 110 -9.22 15.92 -4.82
N ASN A 111 -7.88 15.85 -4.82
CA ASN A 111 -7.09 15.26 -3.73
C ASN A 111 -6.52 16.30 -2.75
N ARG A 112 -6.97 17.57 -2.82
CA ARG A 112 -6.54 18.61 -1.86
C ARG A 112 -6.89 18.26 -0.43
N GLU A 113 -8.10 17.73 -0.19
CA GLU A 113 -8.48 17.33 1.18
C GLU A 113 -7.66 16.14 1.65
N LEU A 114 -7.40 15.15 0.78
CA LEU A 114 -6.49 14.04 1.08
C LEU A 114 -5.10 14.55 1.47
N ALA A 115 -4.55 15.54 0.75
CA ALA A 115 -3.25 16.13 1.11
C ALA A 115 -3.27 16.77 2.52
N LYS A 116 -4.39 17.40 2.89
CA LYS A 116 -4.57 17.95 4.25
C LYS A 116 -4.69 16.84 5.29
N GLU A 117 -5.45 15.78 5.02
CA GLU A 117 -5.58 14.60 5.88
C GLU A 117 -4.21 13.96 6.16
N ILE A 118 -3.38 13.78 5.13
CA ILE A 118 -2.01 13.25 5.24
C ILE A 118 -1.19 14.05 6.25
N VAL A 119 -1.22 15.39 6.14
CA VAL A 119 -0.46 16.26 7.03
C VAL A 119 -1.04 16.25 8.46
N ARG A 120 -2.37 16.24 8.60
CA ARG A 120 -3.05 16.16 9.92
C ARG A 120 -2.73 14.85 10.64
N ALA A 121 -2.59 13.75 9.92
CA ALA A 121 -2.22 12.44 10.47
C ALA A 121 -0.71 12.31 10.78
N GLY A 122 0.06 13.41 10.70
CA GLY A 122 1.49 13.41 11.01
C GLY A 122 2.39 12.91 9.88
N GLY A 123 1.85 12.78 8.66
CA GLY A 123 2.61 12.59 7.43
C GLY A 123 3.14 13.90 6.85
N CYS A 124 3.58 13.87 5.60
CA CYS A 124 4.06 15.08 4.92
C CYS A 124 3.79 15.09 3.41
N LEU A 125 3.82 16.29 2.84
CA LEU A 125 3.90 16.52 1.41
C LEU A 125 5.32 16.92 1.05
N VAL A 126 5.86 16.40 -0.05
CA VAL A 126 7.19 16.73 -0.56
C VAL A 126 7.11 17.08 -2.05
N SER A 127 7.75 18.16 -2.48
CA SER A 127 7.78 18.51 -3.91
C SER A 127 9.17 19.01 -4.34
N PRO A 128 9.66 18.60 -5.51
CA PRO A 128 10.85 19.20 -6.11
C PRO A 128 10.56 20.53 -6.82
N PHE A 129 9.31 21.00 -6.80
CA PHE A 129 8.88 22.21 -7.52
C PHE A 129 8.56 23.33 -6.55
N GLU A 130 8.85 24.56 -6.96
CA GLU A 130 8.50 25.76 -6.20
C GLU A 130 6.99 25.82 -5.93
N GLU A 131 6.62 26.51 -4.85
CA GLU A 131 5.28 26.51 -4.27
C GLU A 131 4.14 26.67 -5.30
N GLY A 132 4.27 27.58 -6.28
CA GLY A 132 3.21 27.89 -7.26
C GLY A 132 3.24 27.07 -8.56
N VAL A 133 4.19 26.15 -8.74
CA VAL A 133 4.33 25.41 -10.01
C VAL A 133 3.12 24.51 -10.25
N LYS A 134 2.41 24.72 -11.36
CA LYS A 134 1.27 23.89 -11.76
C LYS A 134 1.72 22.58 -12.40
N ALA A 135 0.89 21.54 -12.27
CA ALA A 135 1.16 20.24 -12.88
C ALA A 135 1.25 20.34 -14.40
N ALA A 136 2.28 19.72 -14.97
CA ALA A 136 2.53 19.65 -16.40
C ALA A 136 3.16 18.29 -16.77
N PRO A 137 3.11 17.83 -18.03
CA PRO A 137 3.60 16.50 -18.40
C PRO A 137 5.02 16.17 -17.91
N TRP A 138 5.93 17.16 -17.93
CA TRP A 138 7.32 16.99 -17.48
C TRP A 138 7.49 16.87 -15.95
N THR A 139 6.51 17.34 -15.17
CA THR A 139 6.57 17.30 -13.70
C THR A 139 6.38 15.88 -13.16
N PHE A 140 5.59 15.03 -13.84
CA PHE A 140 5.27 13.70 -13.32
C PHE A 140 6.50 12.76 -13.32
N PRO A 141 7.30 12.65 -14.39
CA PRO A 141 8.54 11.87 -14.34
C PRO A 141 9.54 12.42 -13.31
N ALA A 142 9.67 13.76 -13.24
CA ALA A 142 10.57 14.41 -12.27
C ALA A 142 10.18 14.13 -10.82
N ARG A 143 8.87 14.08 -10.52
CA ARG A 143 8.34 13.67 -9.23
C ARG A 143 8.54 12.18 -8.96
N ASN A 144 8.27 11.30 -9.94
CA ASN A 144 8.38 9.85 -9.77
C ASN A 144 9.78 9.44 -9.32
N ARG A 145 10.78 10.13 -9.86
CA ARG A 145 12.16 10.02 -9.45
C ARG A 145 12.38 10.29 -7.96
N ILE A 146 11.71 11.30 -7.39
CA ILE A 146 11.80 11.62 -5.95
C ILE A 146 11.18 10.50 -5.12
N MET A 147 10.01 9.97 -5.52
CA MET A 147 9.38 8.85 -4.82
C MET A 147 10.28 7.61 -4.77
N ALA A 148 10.91 7.25 -5.90
CA ALA A 148 11.87 6.16 -5.93
C ALA A 148 13.13 6.48 -5.11
N GLY A 149 13.60 7.73 -5.15
CA GLY A 149 14.82 8.15 -4.45
C GLY A 149 14.71 8.17 -2.93
N ILE A 150 13.55 8.51 -2.36
CA ILE A 150 13.36 8.53 -0.90
C ILE A 150 13.02 7.16 -0.30
N SER A 151 12.66 6.17 -1.13
CA SER A 151 12.09 4.91 -0.68
C SER A 151 13.07 3.74 -0.75
N HIS A 152 12.90 2.78 0.15
CA HIS A 152 13.67 1.54 0.19
C HIS A 152 13.18 0.55 -0.88
N ALA A 153 11.88 0.58 -1.16
CA ALA A 153 11.24 -0.30 -2.12
C ALA A 153 10.10 0.42 -2.88
N THR A 154 9.74 -0.12 -4.04
CA THR A 154 8.60 0.32 -4.85
C THR A 154 7.69 -0.87 -5.18
N LEU A 155 6.44 -0.80 -4.76
CA LEU A 155 5.36 -1.73 -5.11
C LEU A 155 4.56 -1.18 -6.31
N VAL A 156 4.53 -1.95 -7.40
CA VAL A 156 3.69 -1.71 -8.57
C VAL A 156 2.47 -2.61 -8.54
N VAL A 157 1.28 -2.01 -8.40
CA VAL A 157 0.03 -2.77 -8.24
C VAL A 157 -0.59 -3.11 -9.59
N GLU A 158 -0.83 -2.08 -10.41
CA GLU A 158 -1.42 -2.22 -11.74
C GLU A 158 -0.75 -1.24 -12.70
N ALA A 159 -0.37 -1.70 -13.88
CA ALA A 159 0.17 -0.84 -14.93
C ALA A 159 0.06 -1.52 -16.30
N ASP A 160 -0.37 -0.76 -17.30
CA ASP A 160 -0.14 -1.12 -18.70
C ASP A 160 1.35 -0.94 -19.04
N ILE A 161 1.86 -1.63 -20.07
CA ILE A 161 3.26 -1.60 -20.54
C ILE A 161 3.69 -0.17 -20.91
N LYS A 162 2.78 0.68 -21.39
CA LYS A 162 3.07 2.09 -21.73
C LYS A 162 2.80 3.06 -20.58
N SER A 163 2.51 2.57 -19.38
CA SER A 163 2.13 3.40 -18.25
C SER A 163 3.33 4.18 -17.69
N GLY A 164 3.11 5.46 -17.37
CA GLY A 164 4.07 6.28 -16.61
C GLY A 164 4.39 5.72 -15.22
N THR A 165 3.57 4.80 -14.70
CA THR A 165 3.83 4.05 -13.46
C THR A 165 5.13 3.26 -13.52
N LEU A 166 5.45 2.65 -14.67
CA LEU A 166 6.64 1.83 -14.86
C LEU A 166 7.94 2.66 -14.88
N ILE A 167 7.84 3.97 -15.06
CA ILE A 167 8.98 4.88 -14.92
C ILE A 167 9.49 4.86 -13.47
N THR A 168 8.58 4.78 -12.48
CA THR A 168 8.97 4.75 -11.07
C THR A 168 9.73 3.47 -10.71
N SER A 169 9.29 2.30 -11.20
CA SER A 169 10.02 1.05 -10.97
C SER A 169 11.37 1.04 -11.68
N LYS A 170 11.47 1.64 -12.88
CA LYS A 170 12.75 1.84 -13.56
C LYS A 170 13.71 2.67 -12.69
N TYR A 171 13.26 3.79 -12.13
CA TYR A 171 14.07 4.59 -11.22
C TYR A 171 14.46 3.81 -9.96
N ALA A 172 13.55 3.04 -9.38
CA ALA A 172 13.84 2.20 -8.22
C ALA A 172 14.99 1.22 -8.53
N THR A 173 14.94 0.53 -9.67
CA THR A 173 16.03 -0.35 -10.13
C THR A 173 17.33 0.42 -10.36
N GLU A 174 17.29 1.59 -11.02
CA GLU A 174 18.47 2.44 -11.25
C GLU A 174 19.11 2.94 -9.94
N PHE A 175 18.30 3.13 -8.89
CA PHE A 175 18.77 3.57 -7.57
C PHE A 175 19.07 2.41 -6.62
N ASN A 176 19.13 1.18 -7.15
CA ASN A 176 19.39 -0.04 -6.39
C ASN A 176 18.40 -0.23 -5.23
N ARG A 177 17.11 0.01 -5.51
CA ARG A 177 15.98 -0.17 -4.59
C ARG A 177 15.18 -1.39 -5.02
N ASN A 178 14.54 -2.05 -4.05
CA ASN A 178 13.73 -3.22 -4.33
C ASN A 178 12.49 -2.85 -5.15
N VAL A 179 12.14 -3.70 -6.12
CA VAL A 179 10.91 -3.57 -6.90
C VAL A 179 10.04 -4.77 -6.64
N PHE A 180 8.83 -4.49 -6.18
CA PHE A 180 7.79 -5.47 -5.90
C PHE A 180 6.61 -5.25 -6.84
N THR A 181 5.82 -6.29 -7.04
CA THR A 181 4.67 -6.21 -7.92
C THR A 181 3.54 -7.13 -7.51
N VAL A 182 2.31 -6.73 -7.80
CA VAL A 182 1.14 -7.58 -7.57
C VAL A 182 0.86 -8.40 -8.83
N PRO A 183 0.89 -9.74 -8.77
CA PRO A 183 0.53 -10.58 -9.92
C PRO A 183 -0.97 -10.49 -10.17
N GLY A 184 -1.40 -10.45 -11.43
CA GLY A 184 -2.83 -10.44 -11.78
C GLY A 184 -3.18 -11.35 -12.96
N SER A 185 -4.43 -11.26 -13.41
CA SER A 185 -4.94 -12.05 -14.54
C SER A 185 -4.16 -11.78 -15.83
N ILE A 186 -3.76 -12.83 -16.54
CA ILE A 186 -3.10 -12.72 -17.87
C ILE A 186 -4.02 -12.13 -18.95
N PHE A 187 -5.33 -12.07 -18.69
CA PHE A 187 -6.31 -11.45 -19.60
C PHE A 187 -6.50 -9.96 -19.32
N SER A 188 -5.94 -9.43 -18.22
CA SER A 188 -6.01 -8.02 -17.87
C SER A 188 -4.84 -7.26 -18.47
N SER A 189 -5.12 -6.21 -19.26
CA SER A 189 -4.09 -5.28 -19.75
C SER A 189 -3.37 -4.55 -18.61
N GLN A 190 -4.02 -4.37 -17.46
CA GLN A 190 -3.43 -3.73 -16.29
C GLN A 190 -2.41 -4.60 -15.56
N SER A 191 -2.38 -5.91 -15.84
CA SER A 191 -1.40 -6.84 -15.30
C SER A 191 -0.16 -6.98 -16.18
N ALA A 192 -0.16 -6.42 -17.39
CA ALA A 192 0.94 -6.56 -18.34
C ALA A 192 2.26 -5.94 -17.84
N GLY A 193 2.20 -4.76 -17.21
CA GLY A 193 3.34 -4.11 -16.56
C GLY A 193 3.88 -4.93 -15.39
N PRO A 194 3.04 -5.30 -14.40
CA PRO A 194 3.40 -6.25 -13.34
C PRO A 194 4.08 -7.52 -13.85
N HIS A 195 3.50 -8.23 -14.83
CA HIS A 195 4.09 -9.45 -15.38
C HIS A 195 5.43 -9.21 -16.05
N MET A 196 5.59 -8.10 -16.77
CA MET A 196 6.88 -7.70 -17.33
C MET A 196 7.92 -7.49 -16.21
N LEU A 197 7.56 -6.83 -15.11
CA LEU A 197 8.46 -6.61 -13.98
C LEU A 197 8.86 -7.93 -13.31
N ILE A 198 7.93 -8.88 -13.13
CA ILE A 198 8.23 -10.23 -12.63
C ILE A 198 9.29 -10.89 -13.53
N ARG A 199 9.11 -10.82 -14.86
CA ARG A 199 10.09 -11.37 -15.82
C ARG A 199 11.46 -10.70 -15.73
N LEU A 200 11.52 -9.43 -15.32
CA LEU A 200 12.75 -8.68 -15.11
C LEU A 200 13.37 -8.89 -13.71
N GLY A 201 12.76 -9.72 -12.86
CA GLY A 201 13.28 -10.06 -11.54
C GLY A 201 12.64 -9.31 -10.37
N ALA A 202 11.53 -8.59 -10.58
CA ALA A 202 10.76 -8.03 -9.46
C ALA A 202 10.08 -9.13 -8.64
N THR A 203 10.03 -8.97 -7.32
CA THR A 203 9.40 -9.96 -6.43
C THR A 203 7.87 -9.84 -6.50
N PRO A 204 7.14 -10.92 -6.86
CA PRO A 204 5.69 -10.93 -6.79
C PRO A 204 5.24 -11.00 -5.32
N LEU A 205 4.24 -10.20 -4.96
CA LEU A 205 3.64 -10.20 -3.62
C LEU A 205 2.16 -10.54 -3.73
N THR A 206 1.72 -11.51 -2.93
CA THR A 206 0.35 -12.05 -2.98
C THR A 206 -0.42 -11.86 -1.68
N CYS A 207 0.29 -11.65 -0.57
CA CYS A 207 -0.32 -11.36 0.73
C CYS A 207 0.53 -10.37 1.54
N ALA A 208 -0.05 -9.83 2.61
CA ALA A 208 0.64 -8.84 3.46
C ALA A 208 1.89 -9.41 4.15
N ALA A 209 1.90 -10.72 4.46
CA ALA A 209 3.07 -11.37 5.04
C ALA A 209 4.27 -11.34 4.07
N ASP A 210 4.04 -11.62 2.78
CA ASP A 210 5.09 -11.52 1.74
C ASP A 210 5.68 -10.11 1.72
N LEU A 211 4.82 -9.07 1.81
CA LEU A 211 5.25 -7.68 1.78
C LEU A 211 6.07 -7.31 3.02
N ALA A 212 5.62 -7.72 4.21
CA ALA A 212 6.35 -7.48 5.46
C ALA A 212 7.73 -8.15 5.44
N GLU A 213 7.79 -9.41 5.01
CA GLU A 213 9.04 -10.16 4.86
C GLU A 213 9.98 -9.52 3.85
N ALA A 214 9.46 -9.13 2.68
CA ALA A 214 10.26 -8.48 1.64
C ALA A 214 10.80 -7.10 2.08
N LEU A 215 10.14 -6.44 3.03
CA LEU A 215 10.61 -5.22 3.68
C LEU A 215 11.59 -5.49 4.84
N GLY A 216 11.94 -6.75 5.12
CA GLY A 216 12.89 -7.14 6.16
C GLY A 216 12.27 -7.24 7.55
N PHE A 217 10.95 -7.12 7.67
CA PHE A 217 10.26 -7.44 8.91
C PHE A 217 10.07 -8.95 8.98
N LYS A 218 10.53 -9.57 10.07
CA LYS A 218 10.09 -10.93 10.33
C LYS A 218 8.57 -10.89 10.45
N PRO A 219 7.83 -11.81 9.82
CA PRO A 219 6.44 -12.02 10.17
C PRO A 219 6.43 -12.11 11.69
N GLY A 220 5.86 -11.11 12.35
CA GLY A 220 5.69 -11.18 13.78
C GLY A 220 4.94 -12.46 14.04
N ALA A 221 5.44 -13.26 14.98
CA ALA A 221 4.63 -14.20 15.76
C ALA A 221 3.61 -13.41 16.63
N GLU A 222 3.00 -12.41 16.00
CA GLU A 222 1.97 -11.49 16.43
C GLU A 222 0.96 -11.37 15.26
N ARG A 223 0.62 -12.50 14.61
CA ARG A 223 -0.79 -12.84 14.78
C ARG A 223 -0.94 -12.87 16.29
N SER A 224 -1.86 -12.10 16.87
CA SER A 224 -2.54 -12.71 18.01
C SER A 224 -2.84 -14.12 17.50
N GLU A 225 -2.14 -15.14 18.00
CA GLU A 225 -2.78 -16.45 18.06
C GLU A 225 -4.13 -16.07 18.63
N THR A 226 -5.14 -16.05 17.78
CA THR A 226 -6.47 -15.72 18.24
C THR A 226 -6.65 -16.76 19.31
N ASP A 227 -6.71 -16.32 20.56
CA ASP A 227 -6.44 -17.20 21.68
C ASP A 227 -7.50 -18.31 21.62
N TYR A 228 -7.12 -19.43 21.03
CA TYR A 228 -8.01 -20.54 20.77
C TYR A 228 -8.14 -21.38 22.04
N SER A 229 -7.50 -20.97 23.15
CA SER A 229 -7.68 -21.63 24.43
C SER A 229 -9.14 -21.62 24.90
N ASP A 230 -9.91 -20.59 24.49
CA ASP A 230 -11.34 -20.45 24.77
C ASP A 230 -12.25 -21.07 23.67
N LEU A 231 -11.69 -21.76 22.68
CA LEU A 231 -12.47 -22.48 21.66
C LEU A 231 -12.66 -23.95 22.02
N SER A 232 -13.87 -24.42 21.81
CA SER A 232 -14.17 -25.84 21.78
C SER A 232 -13.51 -26.53 20.59
N ALA A 233 -13.32 -27.85 20.70
CA ALA A 233 -12.75 -28.66 19.62
C ALA A 233 -13.53 -28.56 18.30
N ASP A 234 -14.84 -28.28 18.37
CA ASP A 234 -15.67 -28.13 17.18
C ASP A 234 -15.58 -26.73 16.56
N GLU A 235 -15.41 -25.68 17.36
CA GLU A 235 -15.10 -24.33 16.86
C GLU A 235 -13.75 -24.32 16.13
N ILE A 236 -12.75 -25.02 16.66
CA ILE A 236 -11.42 -25.16 16.03
C ILE A 236 -11.56 -25.82 14.65
N LYS A 237 -12.33 -26.91 14.53
CA LYS A 237 -12.57 -27.57 13.23
C LYS A 237 -13.20 -26.63 12.19
N VAL A 238 -14.18 -25.83 12.59
CA VAL A 238 -14.82 -24.85 11.69
C VAL A 238 -13.80 -23.81 11.23
N ILE A 239 -12.99 -23.30 12.15
CA ILE A 239 -11.90 -22.38 11.81
C ILE A 239 -10.94 -23.06 10.84
N GLU A 240 -10.42 -24.25 11.15
CA GLU A 240 -9.46 -24.98 10.32
C GLU A 240 -9.94 -25.18 8.87
N VAL A 241 -11.22 -25.51 8.68
CA VAL A 241 -11.83 -25.66 7.34
C VAL A 241 -11.93 -24.33 6.58
N LEU A 242 -12.11 -23.21 7.28
CA LEU A 242 -12.18 -21.85 6.72
C LEU A 242 -10.81 -21.24 6.32
N SER A 243 -9.87 -22.04 5.80
CA SER A 243 -8.57 -21.52 5.33
C SER A 243 -8.68 -20.63 4.08
N SER A 244 -9.82 -20.68 3.39
CA SER A 244 -10.24 -19.83 2.28
C SER A 244 -11.70 -19.44 2.48
N PRO A 245 -12.22 -18.39 1.80
CA PRO A 245 -13.65 -18.11 1.79
C PRO A 245 -14.44 -19.35 1.34
N LEU A 246 -15.50 -19.70 2.06
CA LEU A 246 -16.38 -20.84 1.76
C LEU A 246 -17.84 -20.44 1.94
N SER A 247 -18.71 -20.99 1.09
CA SER A 247 -20.15 -20.84 1.29
C SER A 247 -20.63 -21.66 2.49
N ARG A 248 -21.85 -21.39 2.95
CA ARG A 248 -22.47 -22.22 4.00
C ARG A 248 -22.55 -23.69 3.58
N ASP A 249 -22.92 -23.94 2.33
CA ASP A 249 -23.08 -25.31 1.80
C ASP A 249 -21.73 -26.04 1.77
N ASP A 250 -20.64 -25.35 1.39
CA ASP A 250 -19.30 -25.92 1.42
C ASP A 250 -18.83 -26.28 2.84
N LEU A 251 -19.23 -25.49 3.84
CA LEU A 251 -18.92 -25.78 5.24
C LEU A 251 -19.68 -27.01 5.74
N LEU A 252 -20.94 -27.13 5.35
CA LEU A 252 -21.78 -28.29 5.66
C LEU A 252 -21.21 -29.57 5.04
N ASP A 253 -20.68 -29.49 3.82
CA ASP A 253 -20.10 -30.65 3.11
C ASP A 253 -18.74 -31.08 3.67
N ARG A 254 -17.94 -30.13 4.18
CA ARG A 254 -16.57 -30.41 4.67
C ARG A 254 -16.50 -30.80 6.14
N LEU A 255 -17.50 -30.43 6.93
CA LEU A 255 -17.57 -30.72 8.36
C LEU A 255 -18.49 -31.91 8.59
N ASP A 256 -17.95 -32.99 9.15
CA ASP A 256 -18.72 -34.16 9.56
C ASP A 256 -19.48 -33.88 10.88
N MET A 257 -20.49 -32.99 10.80
CA MET A 257 -21.31 -32.55 11.93
C MET A 257 -22.75 -32.28 11.49
N GLU A 258 -23.69 -32.28 12.43
CA GLU A 258 -25.08 -31.90 12.14
C GLU A 258 -25.19 -30.43 11.69
N THR A 259 -26.04 -30.17 10.69
CA THR A 259 -26.29 -28.83 10.12
C THR A 259 -26.66 -27.79 11.16
N SER A 260 -27.48 -28.18 12.15
CA SER A 260 -27.89 -27.34 13.28
C SER A 260 -26.68 -26.90 14.10
N LYS A 261 -25.76 -27.82 14.39
CA LYS A 261 -24.53 -27.58 15.14
C LYS A 261 -23.57 -26.66 14.38
N ILE A 262 -23.37 -26.89 13.08
CA ILE A 262 -22.52 -26.03 12.23
C ILE A 262 -23.06 -24.60 12.20
N SER A 263 -24.37 -24.42 12.04
CA SER A 263 -25.01 -23.09 12.03
C SER A 263 -24.82 -22.33 13.35
N SER A 264 -24.91 -23.03 14.48
CA SER A 264 -24.65 -22.44 15.80
C SER A 264 -23.18 -22.06 15.98
N LEU A 265 -22.24 -22.91 15.53
CA LEU A 265 -20.80 -22.65 15.61
C LEU A 265 -20.40 -21.43 14.77
N ILE A 266 -20.90 -21.32 13.53
CA ILE A 266 -20.67 -20.16 12.66
C ILE A 266 -21.14 -18.88 13.35
N SER A 267 -22.36 -18.87 13.87
CA SER A 267 -22.92 -17.69 14.55
C SER A 267 -22.09 -17.28 15.78
N LEU A 268 -21.61 -18.25 16.57
CA LEU A 268 -20.76 -17.99 17.73
C LEU A 268 -19.40 -17.41 17.33
N LEU A 269 -18.79 -17.95 16.28
CA LEU A 269 -17.51 -17.48 15.75
C LEU A 269 -17.61 -16.08 15.15
N GLU A 270 -18.74 -15.74 14.49
CA GLU A 270 -19.02 -14.37 14.02
C GLU A 270 -19.17 -13.40 15.20
N ILE A 271 -19.91 -13.79 16.25
CA ILE A 271 -20.06 -12.97 17.46
C ILE A 271 -18.72 -12.76 18.17
N LYS A 272 -17.87 -13.79 18.20
CA LYS A 272 -16.50 -13.70 18.73
C LYS A 272 -15.57 -12.87 17.83
N GLY A 273 -16.02 -12.44 16.65
CA GLY A 273 -15.22 -11.66 15.71
C GLY A 273 -14.07 -12.46 15.08
N LEU A 274 -14.23 -13.78 14.97
CA LEU A 274 -13.21 -14.68 14.41
C LEU A 274 -13.43 -14.97 12.92
N ILE A 275 -14.67 -14.85 12.47
CA ILE A 275 -15.07 -14.99 11.06
C ILE A 275 -16.08 -13.89 10.70
N GLU A 276 -16.19 -13.56 9.42
CA GLU A 276 -17.22 -12.67 8.87
C GLU A 276 -17.88 -13.30 7.63
N GLU A 277 -19.18 -13.05 7.45
CA GLU A 277 -19.88 -13.30 6.19
C GLU A 277 -19.76 -12.10 5.24
N ARG A 278 -19.27 -12.33 4.03
CA ARG A 278 -19.22 -11.32 2.97
C ARG A 278 -19.55 -11.94 1.62
N LEU A 279 -20.59 -11.40 0.98
CA LEU A 279 -21.11 -11.85 -0.31
C LEU A 279 -21.58 -13.33 -0.31
N GLY A 280 -22.12 -13.82 0.81
CA GLY A 280 -22.59 -15.20 0.95
C GLY A 280 -21.49 -16.22 1.25
N GLU A 281 -20.25 -15.76 1.49
CA GLU A 281 -19.11 -16.59 1.88
C GLU A 281 -18.57 -16.17 3.25
N PHE A 282 -18.25 -17.16 4.08
CA PHE A 282 -17.58 -16.97 5.37
C PHE A 282 -16.07 -16.95 5.17
N ARG A 283 -15.39 -16.02 5.85
CA ARG A 283 -13.91 -15.93 5.86
C ARG A 283 -13.43 -15.63 7.28
N ARG A 284 -12.21 -16.06 7.61
CA ARG A 284 -11.54 -15.68 8.86
C ARG A 284 -11.20 -14.19 8.85
N ILE A 285 -11.29 -13.55 10.01
CA ILE A 285 -10.85 -12.16 10.24
C ILE A 285 -9.38 -12.14 10.65
#